data_AF-A0A3Q2ECG0-F1
#
_entry.id   AF-A0A3Q2ECG0-F1
#
_cell.length_a   1.000
_cell.length_b   1.000
_cell.length_c   1.000
_cell.angle_alpha   90.00
_cell.angle_beta   90.00
_cell.angle_gamma   90.00
#
_symmetry.space_group_name_H-M   'P 1'
#
loop_
_entity.id
_entity.type
_entity.pdbx_description
1 polymer ?
#
loop_
_entity_poly.entity_id
_entity_poly.type
_entity_poly.pdbx_seq_one_letter_code
_entity_poly.pdbx_strand_id
1 'polypeptide(L)'
;MSVCSLQSTAQGRTSPIKSVQNGSPSKCPRFIKIKNWETGTIYNDVLHHGCSKMPICSENVCIGSVMVPNQHARKPDEVRTKEELLPLAADFIDQYYTSIKRYGSKAHVDRWEEVTKEIEASGTYQLKDTELIYGAKHAWRNAARCVGRIQWSKLQVFDARDCTTAHGMYNYICNHIKYATNKGNLRSAITIFPQRIDGKHDFRVWNSQLIRYAGYKQPDGSILGDPANVEFTEICIQLGWKAPKGRFDVLPLLLQANGNDPELFEIPEDLILEVPIIHPKFDWFKDLELKWYGLPAVANMLLEIGGLEFTGCPFSGWYMGTEIGVRDFCDSSRYNILEEVANKMGLDTRKTSSLWKDQALVEINIAVLYSFQTCKVTIVDHHSATESFMKHMENEYRVRGGCPGDWVWIVPPMSGSITPVFHQEMLNYRLTPSFEYQPDPWNTHVWKGVNGTPTKKRAIGFKKAVKFSAKLMGQAMAKRVKATILFATETGKSQDYAKTLCEIFKHAFDAKVMSMDEYDVVDLEHETLVLVVTSTFGNGDPPENGEFYSLPFVSFSTGK
;
A
#
# COMPACT_ATOMS: atom_id res chain seq x y z
N MET A 1 -26.73 -5.37 -0.24
CA MET A 1 -25.84 -4.19 -0.16
C MET A 1 -26.46 -3.11 -1.04
N SER A 2 -26.75 -1.92 -0.51
CA SER A 2 -27.26 -0.79 -1.31
C SER A 2 -26.15 0.24 -1.43
N VAL A 3 -25.69 0.52 -2.65
CA VAL A 3 -24.75 1.62 -2.92
C VAL A 3 -25.56 2.86 -3.29
N CYS A 4 -25.15 4.01 -2.77
CA CYS A 4 -25.84 5.27 -2.94
C CYS A 4 -25.33 5.98 -4.20
N SER A 5 -26.21 6.25 -5.16
CA SER A 5 -25.94 7.16 -6.27
C SER A 5 -26.36 8.57 -5.87
N LEU A 6 -25.45 9.55 -5.95
CA LEU A 6 -25.75 10.97 -5.74
C LEU A 6 -25.88 11.65 -7.10
N GLN A 7 -27.06 12.20 -7.38
CA GLN A 7 -27.28 13.18 -8.45
C GLN A 7 -27.12 14.59 -7.88
N SER A 8 -26.44 15.47 -8.62
CA SER A 8 -26.28 16.88 -8.27
C SER A 8 -27.60 17.62 -8.33
N THR A 9 -27.97 18.36 -7.28
CA THR A 9 -29.05 19.34 -7.35
C THR A 9 -28.54 20.71 -6.91
N ALA A 10 -28.65 21.66 -7.82
CA ALA A 10 -28.49 23.08 -7.58
C ALA A 10 -29.86 23.71 -7.22
N GLN A 11 -29.77 24.81 -6.46
CA GLN A 11 -30.77 25.88 -6.24
C GLN A 11 -31.72 25.81 -5.02
N GLY A 12 -31.71 26.91 -4.26
CA GLY A 12 -32.93 27.62 -3.85
C GLY A 12 -33.28 27.64 -2.35
N ARG A 13 -33.06 28.78 -1.68
CA ARG A 13 -33.55 29.09 -0.31
C ARG A 13 -35.07 29.29 -0.27
N THR A 14 -35.76 28.74 0.74
CA THR A 14 -36.89 29.37 1.49
C THR A 14 -37.27 28.56 2.75
N SER A 15 -37.63 29.26 3.83
CA SER A 15 -37.98 28.77 5.19
C SER A 15 -39.51 28.49 5.36
N PRO A 16 -40.03 27.95 6.49
CA PRO A 16 -40.88 26.76 6.49
C PRO A 16 -42.37 27.02 6.75
N ILE A 17 -43.20 25.99 6.54
CA ILE A 17 -44.52 25.65 7.12
C ILE A 17 -45.40 25.07 6.00
N LYS A 18 -45.46 23.73 5.95
CA LYS A 18 -46.66 22.92 5.72
C LYS A 18 -46.29 21.44 5.70
N SER A 19 -47.02 20.65 6.49
CA SER A 19 -46.99 19.20 6.51
C SER A 19 -47.36 18.63 5.15
N VAL A 20 -46.45 17.89 4.52
CA VAL A 20 -46.72 17.14 3.28
C VAL A 20 -46.33 15.68 3.48
N GLN A 21 -47.26 14.82 3.07
CA GLN A 21 -47.26 13.37 3.18
C GLN A 21 -46.08 12.69 2.47
N ASN A 22 -45.71 11.53 3.02
CA ASN A 22 -44.67 10.61 2.56
C ASN A 22 -44.68 10.32 1.05
N GLY A 23 -43.50 10.43 0.43
CA GLY A 23 -43.19 9.98 -0.92
C GLY A 23 -41.67 9.86 -1.18
N SER A 24 -41.06 8.82 -0.60
CA SER A 24 -39.86 7.99 -0.99
C SER A 24 -38.64 8.60 -1.76
N PRO A 25 -37.40 8.07 -1.55
CA PRO A 25 -36.55 8.26 -0.39
C PRO A 25 -35.12 8.70 -0.81
N SER A 26 -34.31 9.25 0.10
CA SER A 26 -32.87 9.11 -0.06
C SER A 26 -32.56 7.59 -0.08
N LYS A 27 -31.99 7.05 -1.16
CA LYS A 27 -31.69 5.61 -1.28
C LYS A 27 -30.71 5.10 -0.21
N CYS A 28 -29.98 6.00 0.47
CA CYS A 28 -29.18 5.67 1.64
C CYS A 28 -30.07 5.47 2.88
N PRO A 29 -30.01 4.31 3.56
CA PRO A 29 -30.62 4.13 4.87
C PRO A 29 -30.18 5.23 5.86
N ARG A 30 -31.07 5.64 6.77
CA ARG A 30 -30.74 6.65 7.79
C ARG A 30 -29.50 6.29 8.61
N PHE A 31 -29.28 5.00 8.84
CA PHE A 31 -28.08 4.45 9.44
C PHE A 31 -27.82 3.04 8.87
N ILE A 32 -26.58 2.58 8.93
CA ILE A 32 -26.22 1.20 8.60
C ILE A 32 -25.83 0.48 9.90
N LYS A 33 -26.46 -0.68 10.16
CA LYS A 33 -26.12 -1.51 11.32
C LYS A 33 -24.85 -2.30 11.04
N ILE A 34 -23.95 -2.33 12.01
CA ILE A 34 -22.69 -3.04 11.95
C ILE A 34 -22.54 -3.87 13.21
N LYS A 35 -22.24 -5.16 13.07
CA LYS A 35 -22.21 -6.13 14.16
C LYS A 35 -20.78 -6.61 14.46
N ASN A 36 -20.48 -6.77 15.73
CA ASN A 36 -19.39 -7.62 16.18
C ASN A 36 -19.92 -9.05 16.39
N TRP A 37 -19.35 -10.03 15.70
CA TRP A 37 -19.80 -11.42 15.73
C TRP A 37 -19.33 -12.20 16.95
N GLU A 38 -18.29 -11.74 17.64
CA GLU A 38 -17.78 -12.33 18.88
C GLU A 38 -18.55 -11.83 20.10
N THR A 39 -18.75 -10.51 20.23
CA THR A 39 -19.39 -9.91 21.41
C THR A 39 -20.90 -9.70 21.26
N GLY A 40 -21.43 -9.77 20.03
CA GLY A 40 -22.82 -9.45 19.71
C GLY A 40 -23.14 -7.95 19.72
N THR A 41 -22.16 -7.07 19.98
CA THR A 41 -22.34 -5.61 19.98
C THR A 41 -22.79 -5.11 18.61
N ILE A 42 -23.72 -4.15 18.59
CA ILE A 42 -24.23 -3.52 17.37
C ILE A 42 -23.98 -2.02 17.42
N TYR A 43 -23.41 -1.49 16.34
CA TYR A 43 -23.25 -0.07 16.09
C TYR A 43 -24.20 0.39 14.98
N ASN A 44 -24.65 1.65 15.05
CA ASN A 44 -25.41 2.30 14.00
C ASN A 44 -24.53 3.38 13.37
N ASP A 45 -24.01 3.14 12.17
CA ASP A 45 -23.22 4.12 11.44
C ASP A 45 -24.13 5.16 10.78
N VAL A 46 -23.93 6.43 11.14
CA VAL A 46 -24.54 7.61 10.52
C VAL A 46 -23.50 8.50 9.85
N LEU A 47 -22.20 8.30 10.13
CA LEU A 47 -21.12 9.14 9.62
C LEU A 47 -20.88 8.93 8.12
N HIS A 48 -21.22 7.77 7.56
CA HIS A 48 -21.10 7.51 6.12
C HIS A 48 -21.87 8.50 5.23
N HIS A 49 -22.90 9.18 5.75
CA HIS A 49 -23.59 10.26 5.03
C HIS A 49 -22.70 11.47 4.75
N GLY A 50 -21.62 11.66 5.52
CA GLY A 50 -20.61 12.71 5.30
C GLY A 50 -19.59 12.37 4.21
N CYS A 51 -19.76 11.25 3.49
CA CYS A 51 -18.86 10.86 2.40
C CYS A 51 -19.05 11.79 1.20
N SER A 52 -18.07 12.66 0.94
CA SER A 52 -18.09 13.61 -0.20
C SER A 52 -17.58 13.01 -1.51
N LYS A 53 -16.94 11.83 -1.46
CA LYS A 53 -16.34 11.16 -2.63
C LYS A 53 -17.24 10.04 -3.14
N MET A 54 -17.12 9.74 -4.43
CA MET A 54 -17.81 8.61 -5.06
C MET A 54 -17.58 7.31 -4.28
N PRO A 55 -18.58 6.42 -4.20
CA PRO A 55 -18.43 5.11 -3.59
C PRO A 55 -17.27 4.34 -4.24
N ILE A 56 -16.46 3.69 -3.40
CA ILE A 56 -15.32 2.86 -3.85
C ILE A 56 -15.81 1.76 -4.80
N CYS A 57 -16.97 1.18 -4.49
CA CYS A 57 -17.59 0.08 -5.23
C CYS A 57 -18.81 0.56 -6.01
N SER A 58 -19.14 -0.11 -7.12
CA SER A 58 -20.45 0.10 -7.77
C SER A 58 -21.53 -0.76 -7.11
N GLU A 59 -22.80 -0.53 -7.44
CA GLU A 59 -23.92 -1.34 -6.94
C GLU A 59 -23.74 -2.84 -7.23
N ASN A 60 -23.09 -3.18 -8.34
CA ASN A 60 -22.96 -4.55 -8.85
C ASN A 60 -21.58 -5.17 -8.63
N VAL A 61 -20.55 -4.37 -8.28
CA VAL A 61 -19.16 -4.84 -8.19
C VAL A 61 -18.48 -4.28 -6.96
N CYS A 62 -18.03 -5.17 -6.08
CA CYS A 62 -17.14 -4.84 -4.98
C CYS A 62 -15.68 -4.88 -5.43
N ILE A 63 -14.96 -3.76 -5.28
CA ILE A 63 -13.52 -3.67 -5.53
C ILE A 63 -12.71 -3.48 -4.23
N GLY A 64 -13.27 -3.87 -3.09
CA GLY A 64 -12.67 -3.65 -1.76
C GLY A 64 -11.30 -4.30 -1.55
N SER A 65 -10.94 -5.31 -2.36
CA SER A 65 -9.63 -5.97 -2.33
C SER A 65 -8.58 -5.31 -3.22
N VAL A 66 -8.94 -4.31 -4.04
CA VAL A 66 -7.99 -3.61 -4.91
C VAL A 66 -7.10 -2.70 -4.07
N MET A 67 -5.77 -2.91 -4.12
CA MET A 67 -4.83 -2.17 -3.29
C MET A 67 -4.83 -0.67 -3.58
N VAL A 68 -4.78 -0.27 -4.85
CA VAL A 68 -4.79 1.15 -5.27
C VAL A 68 -5.80 1.32 -6.39
N PRO A 69 -7.11 1.45 -6.09
CA PRO A 69 -8.10 1.73 -7.11
C PRO A 69 -7.88 3.14 -7.64
N ASN A 70 -8.14 3.36 -8.94
CA ASN A 70 -7.92 4.65 -9.62
C ASN A 70 -8.58 5.84 -8.90
N GLN A 71 -9.67 5.61 -8.18
CA GLN A 71 -10.37 6.63 -7.39
C GLN A 71 -9.55 7.13 -6.17
N HIS A 72 -8.59 6.37 -5.68
CA HIS A 72 -7.69 6.75 -4.58
C HIS A 72 -6.43 7.50 -5.05
N ALA A 73 -6.23 7.64 -6.37
CA ALA A 73 -5.09 8.37 -6.93
C ALA A 73 -5.54 9.76 -7.41
N ARG A 74 -4.98 10.83 -6.82
CA ARG A 74 -5.13 12.20 -7.34
C ARG A 74 -4.07 12.45 -8.40
N LYS A 75 -4.47 12.83 -9.61
CA LYS A 75 -3.52 13.09 -10.70
C LYS A 75 -2.96 14.52 -10.63
N PRO A 76 -1.73 14.75 -11.14
CA PRO A 76 -1.14 16.09 -11.14
C PRO A 76 -1.84 17.12 -12.03
N ASP A 77 -2.54 16.68 -13.08
CA ASP A 77 -3.23 17.52 -14.07
C ASP A 77 -4.66 17.92 -13.66
N GLU A 78 -5.19 17.36 -12.57
CA GLU A 78 -6.53 17.63 -12.05
C GLU A 78 -6.54 18.78 -11.02
N VAL A 79 -6.01 19.96 -11.40
CA VAL A 79 -6.07 21.15 -10.53
C VAL A 79 -7.53 21.62 -10.43
N ARG A 80 -8.01 21.78 -9.19
CA ARG A 80 -9.40 22.20 -8.92
C ARG A 80 -9.66 23.63 -9.41
N THR A 81 -10.84 23.85 -9.99
CA THR A 81 -11.29 25.21 -10.31
C THR A 81 -11.77 25.96 -9.06
N LYS A 82 -12.00 27.27 -9.17
CA LYS A 82 -12.55 28.08 -8.07
C LYS A 82 -13.92 27.57 -7.63
N GLU A 83 -14.76 27.21 -8.61
CA GLU A 83 -16.12 26.72 -8.42
C GLU A 83 -16.13 25.37 -7.69
N GLU A 84 -15.12 24.52 -7.92
CA GLU A 84 -14.94 23.25 -7.21
C GLU A 84 -14.32 23.45 -5.83
N LEU A 85 -13.43 24.42 -5.66
CA LEU A 85 -12.69 24.67 -4.42
C LEU A 85 -13.57 25.31 -3.33
N LEU A 86 -14.42 26.28 -3.69
CA LEU A 86 -15.28 27.01 -2.75
C LEU A 86 -16.13 26.10 -1.84
N PRO A 87 -16.92 25.13 -2.36
CA PRO A 87 -17.74 24.27 -1.49
C PRO A 87 -16.89 23.36 -0.59
N LEU A 88 -15.70 22.94 -1.04
CA LEU A 88 -14.79 22.11 -0.24
C LEU A 88 -14.15 22.92 0.89
N ALA A 89 -13.77 24.17 0.61
CA ALA A 89 -13.26 25.10 1.61
C ALA A 89 -14.35 25.43 2.64
N ALA A 90 -15.58 25.71 2.19
CA ALA A 90 -16.73 25.97 3.07
C ALA A 90 -16.97 24.82 4.04
N ASP A 91 -17.07 23.58 3.52
CA ASP A 91 -17.28 22.39 4.33
C ASP A 91 -16.17 22.20 5.37
N PHE A 92 -14.90 22.37 4.99
CA PHE A 92 -13.79 22.25 5.92
C PHE A 92 -13.78 23.34 7.00
N ILE A 93 -14.06 24.60 6.66
CA ILE A 93 -14.15 25.70 7.62
C ILE A 93 -15.32 25.47 8.59
N ASP A 94 -16.48 25.05 8.10
CA ASP A 94 -17.64 24.65 8.90
C ASP A 94 -17.27 23.52 9.88
N GLN A 95 -16.58 22.47 9.41
CA GLN A 95 -16.09 21.37 10.24
C GLN A 95 -15.13 21.86 11.33
N TYR A 96 -14.13 22.68 10.97
CA TYR A 96 -13.15 23.23 11.92
C TYR A 96 -13.84 24.05 13.02
N TYR A 97 -14.69 25.00 12.65
CA TYR A 97 -15.38 25.86 13.61
C TYR A 97 -16.41 25.11 14.45
N THR A 98 -17.03 24.06 13.91
CA THR A 98 -17.86 23.13 14.68
C THR A 98 -17.04 22.43 15.76
N SER A 99 -15.84 21.93 15.42
CA SER A 99 -14.97 21.19 16.35
C SER A 99 -14.54 22.01 17.57
N ILE A 100 -14.34 23.32 17.38
CA ILE A 100 -13.96 24.26 18.45
C ILE A 100 -15.17 24.95 19.10
N LYS A 101 -16.39 24.48 18.81
CA LYS A 101 -17.66 25.00 19.35
C LYS A 101 -17.89 26.49 19.05
N ARG A 102 -17.49 26.94 17.86
CA ARG A 102 -17.61 28.34 17.38
C ARG A 102 -18.31 28.46 16.03
N TYR A 103 -19.02 27.42 15.61
CA TYR A 103 -19.87 27.47 14.42
C TYR A 103 -20.88 28.64 14.53
N GLY A 104 -21.02 29.40 13.45
CA GLY A 104 -21.89 30.58 13.39
C GLY A 104 -21.41 31.81 14.16
N SER A 105 -20.25 31.77 14.83
CA SER A 105 -19.68 32.93 15.50
C SER A 105 -19.17 33.99 14.52
N LYS A 106 -18.92 35.23 15.00
CA LYS A 106 -18.31 36.28 14.16
C LYS A 106 -16.98 35.84 13.55
N ALA A 107 -16.12 35.17 14.32
CA ALA A 107 -14.86 34.66 13.81
C ALA A 107 -15.03 33.58 12.72
N HIS A 108 -16.12 32.83 12.74
CA HIS A 108 -16.45 31.86 11.70
C HIS A 108 -16.86 32.56 10.40
N VAL A 109 -17.79 33.51 10.50
CA VAL A 109 -18.29 34.28 9.35
C VAL A 109 -17.17 35.11 8.72
N ASP A 110 -16.39 35.81 9.53
CA ASP A 110 -15.26 36.63 9.06
C ASP A 110 -14.19 35.74 8.36
N ARG A 111 -13.92 34.53 8.88
CA ARG A 111 -12.98 33.59 8.23
C ARG A 111 -13.53 33.06 6.91
N TRP A 112 -14.81 32.74 6.83
CA TRP A 112 -15.41 32.31 5.57
C TRP A 112 -15.38 33.42 4.51
N GLU A 113 -15.65 34.67 4.90
CA GLU A 113 -15.52 35.82 3.99
C GLU A 113 -14.07 36.03 3.53
N GLU A 114 -13.09 35.89 4.43
CA GLU A 114 -11.66 35.94 4.12
C GLU A 114 -11.28 34.87 3.08
N VAL A 115 -11.62 33.61 3.33
CA VAL A 115 -11.32 32.47 2.43
C VAL A 115 -11.99 32.65 1.07
N THR A 116 -13.26 33.09 1.05
CA THR A 116 -14.00 33.32 -0.20
C THR A 116 -13.30 34.38 -1.05
N LYS A 117 -12.95 35.53 -0.45
CA LYS A 117 -12.23 36.60 -1.15
C LYS A 117 -10.87 36.15 -1.65
N GLU A 118 -10.14 35.35 -0.88
CA GLU A 118 -8.83 34.83 -1.28
C GLU A 118 -8.94 33.90 -2.51
N ILE A 119 -9.91 32.98 -2.51
CA ILE A 119 -10.18 32.07 -3.64
C ILE A 119 -10.62 32.87 -4.89
N GLU A 120 -11.51 33.84 -4.72
CA GLU A 120 -11.98 34.69 -5.82
C GLU A 120 -10.83 35.50 -6.43
N ALA A 121 -9.94 36.07 -5.60
CA ALA A 121 -8.84 36.90 -6.05
C ALA A 121 -7.67 36.09 -6.66
N SER A 122 -7.28 34.99 -6.01
CA SER A 122 -6.02 34.27 -6.33
C SER A 122 -6.21 32.88 -6.94
N GLY A 123 -7.43 32.32 -6.88
CA GLY A 123 -7.70 30.94 -7.28
C GLY A 123 -7.45 29.89 -6.21
N THR A 124 -6.94 30.28 -5.05
CA THR A 124 -6.67 29.38 -3.91
C THR A 124 -6.82 30.12 -2.58
N TYR A 125 -6.52 29.46 -1.47
CA TYR A 125 -6.45 30.10 -0.15
C TYR A 125 -5.36 29.47 0.72
N GLN A 126 -4.97 30.15 1.78
CA GLN A 126 -4.04 29.64 2.79
C GLN A 126 -4.77 29.21 4.06
N LEU A 127 -4.45 28.03 4.57
CA LEU A 127 -4.88 27.58 5.90
C LEU A 127 -4.16 28.38 6.99
N LYS A 128 -4.84 28.66 8.08
CA LYS A 128 -4.20 29.08 9.33
C LYS A 128 -3.51 27.89 9.99
N ASP A 129 -2.50 28.12 10.82
CA ASP A 129 -1.74 27.05 11.48
C ASP A 129 -2.64 26.10 12.27
N THR A 130 -3.64 26.65 12.96
CA THR A 130 -4.63 25.87 13.72
C THR A 130 -5.52 25.01 12.82
N GLU A 131 -5.83 25.48 11.62
CA GLU A 131 -6.60 24.74 10.61
C GLU A 131 -5.75 23.64 9.99
N LEU A 132 -4.47 23.90 9.69
CA LEU A 132 -3.51 22.92 9.19
C LEU A 132 -3.32 21.76 10.19
N ILE A 133 -3.14 22.08 11.47
CA ILE A 133 -3.00 21.09 12.55
C ILE A 133 -4.28 20.24 12.68
N TYR A 134 -5.44 20.89 12.65
CA TYR A 134 -6.73 20.20 12.68
C TYR A 134 -6.89 19.26 11.48
N GLY A 135 -6.56 19.76 10.28
CA GLY A 135 -6.68 19.05 9.02
C GLY A 135 -5.82 17.79 8.96
N ALA A 136 -4.54 17.91 9.32
CA ALA A 136 -3.62 16.77 9.35
C ALA A 136 -4.06 15.67 10.34
N LYS A 137 -4.49 16.06 11.54
CA LYS A 137 -5.00 15.12 12.56
C LYS A 137 -6.29 14.43 12.10
N HIS A 138 -7.20 15.16 11.45
CA HIS A 138 -8.44 14.57 10.93
C HIS A 138 -8.20 13.68 9.72
N ALA A 139 -7.24 14.00 8.85
CA ALA A 139 -6.83 13.09 7.77
C ALA A 139 -6.35 11.74 8.32
N TRP A 140 -5.56 11.74 9.39
CA TRP A 140 -5.17 10.50 10.08
C TRP A 140 -6.38 9.80 10.71
N ARG A 141 -7.23 10.52 11.43
CA ARG A 141 -8.47 9.99 12.04
C ARG A 141 -9.42 9.35 11.00
N ASN A 142 -9.38 9.84 9.76
CA ASN A 142 -10.20 9.38 8.65
C ASN A 142 -9.53 8.26 7.82
N ALA A 143 -8.27 7.91 8.08
CA ALA A 143 -7.53 6.92 7.31
C ALA A 143 -8.03 5.48 7.58
N ALA A 144 -8.97 5.00 6.76
CA ALA A 144 -9.66 3.72 6.94
C ALA A 144 -8.73 2.49 7.04
N ARG A 145 -7.53 2.57 6.47
CA ARG A 145 -6.51 1.51 6.46
C ARG A 145 -5.55 1.54 7.66
N CYS A 146 -5.66 2.53 8.55
CA CYS A 146 -4.75 2.68 9.69
C CYS A 146 -5.33 2.06 10.96
N VAL A 147 -4.69 1.02 11.49
CA VAL A 147 -5.07 0.39 12.78
C VAL A 147 -4.66 1.25 13.99
N GLY A 148 -3.60 2.07 13.88
CA GLY A 148 -3.06 2.90 14.96
C GLY A 148 -3.84 4.18 15.29
N ARG A 149 -5.08 4.34 14.81
CA ARG A 149 -5.83 5.59 14.88
C ARG A 149 -6.22 6.06 16.27
N ILE A 150 -6.10 5.24 17.32
CA ILE A 150 -6.32 5.71 18.70
C ILE A 150 -5.41 6.90 19.08
N GLN A 151 -4.27 7.04 18.40
CA GLN A 151 -3.29 8.10 18.64
C GLN A 151 -3.52 9.38 17.83
N TRP A 152 -4.60 9.45 17.02
CA TRP A 152 -4.82 10.49 16.00
C TRP A 152 -4.65 11.94 16.50
N SER A 153 -4.97 12.21 17.76
CA SER A 153 -4.89 13.54 18.35
C SER A 153 -3.48 13.94 18.80
N LYS A 154 -2.56 12.97 18.96
CA LYS A 154 -1.16 13.13 19.37
C LYS A 154 -0.22 13.09 18.17
N LEU A 155 -0.38 14.06 17.28
CA LEU A 155 0.46 14.25 16.10
C LEU A 155 1.20 15.59 16.21
N GLN A 156 2.53 15.57 16.13
CA GLN A 156 3.31 16.79 15.92
C GLN A 156 3.20 17.22 14.45
N VAL A 157 2.90 18.49 14.21
CA VAL A 157 2.86 19.04 12.85
C VAL A 157 4.01 20.01 12.70
N PHE A 158 4.87 19.77 11.72
CA PHE A 158 5.89 20.71 11.27
C PHE A 158 5.36 21.42 10.04
N ASP A 159 5.11 22.72 10.20
CA ASP A 159 4.74 23.58 9.08
C ASP A 159 6.01 23.92 8.29
N ALA A 160 6.07 23.43 7.05
CA ALA A 160 7.15 23.70 6.11
C ALA A 160 6.60 24.34 4.82
N ARG A 161 5.44 25.01 4.90
CA ARG A 161 4.82 25.71 3.77
C ARG A 161 5.61 26.93 3.29
N ASP A 162 6.59 27.37 4.06
CA ASP A 162 7.56 28.40 3.68
C ASP A 162 8.76 27.85 2.87
N CYS A 163 8.87 26.52 2.73
CA CYS A 163 9.98 25.88 2.05
C CYS A 163 9.99 26.19 0.55
N THR A 164 11.16 26.51 0.00
CA THR A 164 11.31 26.90 -1.42
C THR A 164 12.30 26.04 -2.22
N THR A 165 13.11 25.22 -1.55
CA THR A 165 14.24 24.48 -2.17
C THR A 165 14.33 23.05 -1.68
N ALA A 166 14.95 22.17 -2.47
CA ALA A 166 15.14 20.76 -2.10
C ALA A 166 16.06 20.62 -0.86
N HIS A 167 17.08 21.48 -0.75
CA HIS A 167 17.91 21.59 0.45
C HIS A 167 17.09 22.00 1.69
N GLY A 168 16.14 22.93 1.53
CA GLY A 168 15.19 23.27 2.59
C GLY A 168 14.34 22.06 3.00
N MET A 169 13.83 21.30 2.03
CA MET A 169 13.09 20.06 2.30
C MET A 169 13.94 19.06 3.07
N TYR A 170 15.19 18.86 2.66
CA TYR A 170 16.14 17.97 3.34
C TYR A 170 16.32 18.34 4.82
N ASN A 171 16.49 19.63 5.12
CA ASN A 171 16.61 20.10 6.51
C ASN A 171 15.35 19.82 7.33
N TYR A 172 14.17 20.11 6.77
CA TYR A 172 12.90 19.80 7.42
C TYR A 172 12.71 18.30 7.66
N ILE A 173 13.11 17.45 6.71
CA ILE A 173 13.05 15.99 6.83
C ILE A 173 14.04 15.48 7.88
N CYS A 174 15.28 15.98 7.92
CA CYS A 174 16.23 15.60 8.96
C CYS A 174 15.71 15.96 10.36
N ASN A 175 15.13 17.15 10.52
CA ASN A 175 14.49 17.56 11.77
C ASN A 175 13.30 16.66 12.14
N HIS A 176 12.49 16.27 11.15
CA HIS A 176 11.41 15.30 11.34
C HIS A 176 11.94 13.97 11.85
N ILE A 177 12.92 13.38 11.17
CA ILE A 177 13.51 12.07 11.54
C ILE A 177 14.08 12.16 12.96
N LYS A 178 14.88 13.19 13.26
CA LYS A 178 15.46 13.40 14.60
C LYS A 178 14.38 13.50 15.68
N TYR A 179 13.33 14.28 15.42
CA TYR A 179 12.21 14.43 16.35
C TYR A 179 11.45 13.12 16.54
N ALA A 180 11.07 12.46 15.45
CA ALA A 180 10.23 11.28 15.48
C ALA A 180 10.96 10.07 16.04
N THR A 181 12.26 9.90 15.74
CA THR A 181 13.09 8.81 16.26
C THR A 181 13.30 8.92 17.76
N ASN A 182 13.56 10.13 18.30
CA ASN A 182 13.65 10.42 19.74
C ASN A 182 14.39 9.34 20.56
N LYS A 183 15.55 8.91 20.06
CA LYS A 183 16.41 7.87 20.68
C LYS A 183 15.67 6.55 20.99
N GLY A 184 14.72 6.16 20.13
CA GLY A 184 13.94 4.92 20.25
C GLY A 184 12.53 5.12 20.83
N ASN A 185 12.27 6.21 21.57
CA ASN A 185 10.93 6.50 22.09
C ASN A 185 10.10 7.27 21.05
N LEU A 186 9.61 6.55 20.04
CA LEU A 186 9.08 7.11 18.81
C LEU A 186 7.91 8.08 19.05
N ARG A 187 7.87 9.15 18.27
CA ARG A 187 6.82 10.18 18.30
C ARG A 187 6.21 10.35 16.92
N SER A 188 4.88 10.31 16.85
CA SER A 188 4.17 10.58 15.60
C SER A 188 4.35 12.04 15.18
N ALA A 189 4.76 12.24 13.92
CA ALA A 189 4.94 13.55 13.34
C ALA A 189 4.51 13.58 11.87
N ILE A 190 4.20 14.76 11.36
CA ILE A 190 4.02 15.06 9.94
C ILE A 190 4.73 16.36 9.60
N THR A 191 5.40 16.41 8.46
CA THR A 191 5.95 17.65 7.89
C THR A 191 5.15 17.99 6.65
N ILE A 192 4.61 19.20 6.56
CA ILE A 192 3.73 19.61 5.46
C ILE A 192 4.43 20.69 4.64
N PHE A 193 4.82 20.34 3.41
CA PHE A 193 5.44 21.25 2.43
C PHE A 193 4.37 22.10 1.71
N PRO A 194 4.75 23.07 0.86
CA PRO A 194 3.79 23.93 0.18
C PRO A 194 2.72 23.15 -0.60
N GLN A 195 1.50 23.69 -0.60
CA GLN A 195 0.39 23.12 -1.36
C GLN A 195 0.59 23.27 -2.87
N ARG A 196 -0.03 22.37 -3.63
CA ARG A 196 -0.15 22.48 -5.08
C ARG A 196 -0.87 23.77 -5.46
N ILE A 197 -0.36 24.42 -6.50
CA ILE A 197 -0.95 25.63 -7.08
C ILE A 197 -1.48 25.32 -8.48
N ASP A 198 -0.61 24.95 -9.42
CA ASP A 198 -0.92 24.77 -10.84
C ASP A 198 -0.56 23.38 -11.40
N GLY A 199 -0.22 22.44 -10.50
CA GLY A 199 0.21 21.08 -10.85
C GLY A 199 1.62 20.99 -11.46
N LYS A 200 2.31 22.12 -11.66
CA LYS A 200 3.67 22.17 -12.25
C LYS A 200 4.73 22.46 -11.20
N HIS A 201 4.33 23.06 -10.07
CA HIS A 201 5.22 23.52 -9.01
C HIS A 201 5.12 22.66 -7.74
N ASP A 202 4.80 21.37 -7.90
CA ASP A 202 4.65 20.45 -6.77
C ASP A 202 5.95 20.28 -5.96
N PHE A 203 5.78 20.09 -4.66
CA PHE A 203 6.81 19.61 -3.75
C PHE A 203 6.59 18.11 -3.52
N ARG A 204 7.58 17.28 -3.82
CA ARG A 204 7.46 15.82 -3.74
C ARG A 204 8.69 15.20 -3.08
N VAL A 205 8.46 14.26 -2.18
CA VAL A 205 9.48 13.26 -1.81
C VAL A 205 9.26 12.07 -2.74
N TRP A 206 10.25 11.71 -3.55
CA TRP A 206 10.09 10.60 -4.51
C TRP A 206 10.13 9.24 -3.80
N ASN A 207 10.82 9.15 -2.67
CA ASN A 207 10.86 7.94 -1.85
C ASN A 207 9.45 7.56 -1.37
N SER A 208 9.16 6.26 -1.32
CA SER A 208 7.88 5.78 -0.74
C SER A 208 7.83 5.96 0.78
N GLN A 209 8.96 5.81 1.45
CA GLN A 209 9.15 6.13 2.87
C GLN A 209 10.47 6.88 3.05
N LEU A 210 10.62 7.66 4.13
CA LEU A 210 11.84 8.44 4.38
C LEU A 210 13.07 7.55 4.55
N ILE A 211 12.95 6.41 5.23
CA ILE A 211 14.01 5.42 5.38
C ILE A 211 13.54 4.13 4.74
N ARG A 212 14.30 3.63 3.76
CA ARG A 212 14.14 2.29 3.16
C ARG A 212 15.49 1.76 2.71
N TYR A 213 15.59 0.44 2.61
CA TYR A 213 16.78 -0.21 2.08
C TYR A 213 16.74 -0.35 0.56
N ALA A 214 17.88 -0.23 -0.09
CA ALA A 214 18.04 -0.39 -1.52
C ALA A 214 17.84 -1.85 -1.97
N GLY A 215 17.57 -2.03 -3.26
CA GLY A 215 17.48 -3.33 -3.93
C GLY A 215 18.32 -3.37 -5.20
N TYR A 216 19.17 -4.37 -5.35
CA TYR A 216 20.14 -4.47 -6.44
C TYR A 216 19.97 -5.77 -7.20
N LYS A 217 19.59 -5.67 -8.48
CA LYS A 217 19.61 -6.82 -9.38
C LYS A 217 21.04 -7.25 -9.68
N GLN A 218 21.34 -8.52 -9.46
CA GLN A 218 22.65 -9.12 -9.68
C GLN A 218 22.78 -9.67 -11.12
N PRO A 219 24.02 -9.88 -11.61
CA PRO A 219 24.25 -10.45 -12.94
C PRO A 219 23.66 -11.86 -13.16
N ASP A 220 23.55 -12.65 -12.09
CA ASP A 220 22.97 -14.01 -12.11
C ASP A 220 21.44 -14.04 -12.04
N GLY A 221 20.80 -12.87 -11.95
CA GLY A 221 19.35 -12.71 -11.84
C GLY A 221 18.81 -12.68 -10.42
N SER A 222 19.64 -12.94 -9.40
CA SER A 222 19.26 -12.76 -7.99
C SER A 222 19.11 -11.27 -7.63
N ILE A 223 18.50 -10.99 -6.48
CA ILE A 223 18.34 -9.63 -5.96
C ILE A 223 18.99 -9.56 -4.57
N LEU A 224 19.89 -8.60 -4.39
CA LEU A 224 20.47 -8.25 -3.11
C LEU A 224 19.71 -7.07 -2.49
N GLY A 225 19.44 -7.11 -1.19
CA GLY A 225 18.69 -6.07 -0.49
C GLY A 225 17.18 -6.24 -0.62
N ASP A 226 16.43 -5.14 -0.69
CA ASP A 226 14.97 -5.14 -0.76
C ASP A 226 14.46 -5.18 -2.21
N PRO A 227 13.88 -6.30 -2.70
CA PRO A 227 13.39 -6.39 -4.08
C PRO A 227 12.29 -5.40 -4.45
N ALA A 228 11.52 -4.92 -3.47
CA ALA A 228 10.47 -3.92 -3.73
C ALA A 228 11.05 -2.55 -4.13
N ASN A 229 12.35 -2.33 -3.94
CA ASN A 229 13.00 -1.05 -4.20
C ASN A 229 13.93 -1.05 -5.41
N VAL A 230 13.99 -2.13 -6.20
CA VAL A 230 14.93 -2.23 -7.33
C VAL A 230 14.76 -1.07 -8.31
N GLU A 231 13.53 -0.77 -8.74
CA GLU A 231 13.25 0.33 -9.67
C GLU A 231 13.73 1.68 -9.11
N PHE A 232 13.36 2.00 -7.87
CA PHE A 232 13.73 3.26 -7.26
C PHE A 232 15.25 3.37 -6.99
N THR A 233 15.88 2.24 -6.66
CA THR A 233 17.34 2.14 -6.49
C THR A 233 18.06 2.46 -7.80
N GLU A 234 17.58 1.90 -8.92
CA GLU A 234 18.12 2.20 -10.25
C GLU A 234 17.97 3.69 -10.61
N ILE A 235 16.84 4.31 -10.25
CA ILE A 235 16.63 5.76 -10.41
C ILE A 235 17.68 6.55 -9.61
N CYS A 236 17.89 6.21 -8.35
CA CYS A 236 18.90 6.88 -7.50
C CYS A 236 20.32 6.76 -8.10
N ILE A 237 20.71 5.56 -8.56
CA ILE A 237 22.01 5.32 -9.19
C ILE A 237 22.16 6.15 -10.48
N GLN A 238 21.13 6.21 -11.32
CA GLN A 238 21.16 6.99 -12.55
C GLN A 238 21.30 8.50 -12.31
N LEU A 239 20.79 8.98 -11.18
CA LEU A 239 20.90 10.38 -10.76
C LEU A 239 22.21 10.68 -10.02
N GLY A 240 23.10 9.69 -9.87
CA GLY A 240 24.46 9.86 -9.39
C GLY A 240 24.72 9.31 -8.00
N TRP A 241 23.76 8.61 -7.38
CA TRP A 241 24.01 7.95 -6.10
C TRP A 241 25.04 6.82 -6.25
N LYS A 242 26.03 6.80 -5.35
CA LYS A 242 27.09 5.78 -5.32
C LYS A 242 26.66 4.63 -4.40
N ALA A 243 25.91 3.69 -4.95
CA ALA A 243 25.42 2.53 -4.23
C ALA A 243 26.55 1.71 -3.55
N PRO A 244 26.50 1.49 -2.22
CA PRO A 244 27.46 0.64 -1.51
C PRO A 244 27.36 -0.85 -1.87
N LYS A 245 26.16 -1.31 -2.29
CA LYS A 245 25.82 -2.69 -2.66
C LYS A 245 25.85 -3.70 -1.50
N GLY A 246 25.40 -3.28 -0.32
CA GLY A 246 25.10 -4.15 0.82
C GLY A 246 23.64 -4.62 0.87
N ARG A 247 23.35 -5.52 1.82
CA ARG A 247 22.00 -6.08 2.03
C ARG A 247 21.02 -5.08 2.66
N PHE A 248 21.52 -4.09 3.39
CA PHE A 248 20.72 -3.13 4.13
C PHE A 248 21.27 -1.70 3.96
N ASP A 249 21.51 -1.31 2.70
CA ASP A 249 21.95 0.04 2.37
C ASP A 249 20.76 0.99 2.42
N VAL A 250 20.82 2.04 3.23
CA VAL A 250 19.76 3.06 3.27
C VAL A 250 19.80 3.89 1.98
N LEU A 251 18.64 3.99 1.33
CA LEU A 251 18.46 4.81 0.14
C LEU A 251 18.63 6.32 0.45
N PRO A 252 19.19 7.11 -0.47
CA PRO A 252 19.18 8.57 -0.35
C PRO A 252 17.76 9.10 -0.48
N LEU A 253 17.50 10.29 0.06
CA LEU A 253 16.32 11.08 -0.22
C LEU A 253 16.42 11.68 -1.62
N LEU A 254 15.36 11.56 -2.40
CA LEU A 254 15.24 12.18 -3.71
C LEU A 254 14.10 13.20 -3.67
N LEU A 255 14.48 14.48 -3.63
CA LEU A 255 13.59 15.58 -3.22
C LEU A 255 13.36 16.56 -4.37
N GLN A 256 12.09 16.76 -4.72
CA GLN A 256 11.65 17.70 -5.74
C GLN A 256 10.99 18.90 -5.06
N ALA A 257 11.55 20.08 -5.26
CA ALA A 257 11.01 21.34 -4.77
C ALA A 257 10.54 22.22 -5.93
N ASN A 258 9.34 22.79 -5.80
CA ASN A 258 8.78 23.76 -6.73
C ASN A 258 8.79 23.29 -8.20
N GLY A 259 8.51 22.00 -8.44
CA GLY A 259 8.47 21.45 -9.79
C GLY A 259 9.83 21.27 -10.49
N ASN A 260 10.95 21.53 -9.81
CA ASN A 260 12.28 21.33 -10.36
C ASN A 260 12.62 19.84 -10.50
N ASP A 261 13.69 19.53 -11.23
CA ASP A 261 14.27 18.19 -11.21
C ASP A 261 14.67 17.82 -9.77
N PRO A 262 14.50 16.55 -9.36
CA PRO A 262 14.78 16.17 -7.99
C PRO A 262 16.29 16.18 -7.70
N GLU A 263 16.64 16.52 -6.47
CA GLU A 263 18.00 16.51 -5.94
C GLU A 263 18.20 15.35 -4.95
N LEU A 264 19.38 14.73 -4.97
CA LEU A 264 19.76 13.60 -4.10
C LEU A 264 20.41 14.10 -2.80
N PHE A 265 19.97 13.54 -1.67
CA PHE A 265 20.56 13.81 -0.36
C PHE A 265 20.71 12.52 0.44
N GLU A 266 21.91 12.27 0.97
CA GLU A 266 22.11 11.17 1.91
C GLU A 266 21.61 11.57 3.31
N ILE A 267 20.91 10.65 3.98
CA ILE A 267 20.47 10.87 5.35
C ILE A 267 21.69 10.69 6.27
N PRO A 268 21.97 11.61 7.20
CA PRO A 268 23.06 11.44 8.15
C PRO A 268 22.89 10.15 8.95
N GLU A 269 23.96 9.35 9.04
CA GLU A 269 23.93 8.03 9.71
C GLU A 269 23.45 8.11 11.16
N ASP A 270 23.77 9.20 11.86
CA ASP A 270 23.36 9.42 13.25
C ASP A 270 21.85 9.66 13.44
N LEU A 271 21.11 9.94 12.35
CA LEU A 271 19.65 10.03 12.36
C LEU A 271 18.97 8.69 12.07
N ILE A 272 19.70 7.69 11.58
CA ILE A 272 19.17 6.39 11.22
C ILE A 272 19.33 5.45 12.41
N LEU A 273 18.24 5.24 13.14
CA LEU A 273 18.18 4.22 14.19
C LEU A 273 17.82 2.87 13.55
N GLU A 274 18.69 1.88 13.67
CA GLU A 274 18.45 0.50 13.25
C GLU A 274 18.43 -0.45 14.46
N VAL A 275 17.60 -1.49 14.36
CA VAL A 275 17.47 -2.55 15.36
C VAL A 275 18.02 -3.84 14.76
N PRO A 276 19.12 -4.40 15.27
CA PRO A 276 19.57 -5.74 14.90
C PRO A 276 18.58 -6.77 15.42
N ILE A 277 18.24 -7.76 14.59
CA ILE A 277 17.22 -8.76 14.92
C ILE A 277 17.88 -9.98 15.54
N ILE A 278 17.51 -10.24 16.79
CA ILE A 278 17.93 -11.37 17.61
C ILE A 278 16.68 -12.12 18.13
N HIS A 279 16.85 -13.38 18.53
CA HIS A 279 15.76 -14.19 19.06
C HIS A 279 16.02 -14.52 20.54
N PRO A 280 15.01 -14.49 21.43
CA PRO A 280 15.20 -14.75 22.86
C PRO A 280 15.58 -16.20 23.20
N LYS A 281 15.38 -17.14 22.27
CA LYS A 281 15.67 -18.57 22.48
C LYS A 281 16.63 -19.19 21.46
N PHE A 282 16.76 -18.57 20.28
CA PHE A 282 17.51 -19.13 19.17
C PHE A 282 18.76 -18.28 18.96
N ASP A 283 19.85 -18.66 19.60
CA ASP A 283 21.11 -17.91 19.55
C ASP A 283 21.63 -17.74 18.12
N TRP A 284 21.33 -18.68 17.23
CA TRP A 284 21.72 -18.65 15.81
C TRP A 284 20.99 -17.57 15.00
N PHE A 285 19.90 -16.97 15.52
CA PHE A 285 19.12 -16.00 14.77
C PHE A 285 19.92 -14.73 14.46
N LYS A 286 20.82 -14.34 15.37
CA LYS A 286 21.74 -13.20 15.16
C LYS A 286 22.69 -13.43 13.97
N ASP A 287 22.99 -14.68 13.64
CA ASP A 287 23.88 -15.05 12.55
C ASP A 287 23.21 -14.88 11.17
N LEU A 288 21.90 -14.61 11.13
CA LEU A 288 21.22 -14.17 9.91
C LEU A 288 21.54 -12.71 9.55
N GLU A 289 22.16 -11.97 10.48
CA GLU A 289 22.58 -10.57 10.33
C GLU A 289 21.45 -9.64 9.86
N LEU A 290 20.21 -9.94 10.28
CA LEU A 290 19.04 -9.15 9.96
C LEU A 290 19.02 -7.88 10.80
N LYS A 291 18.59 -6.77 10.20
CA LYS A 291 18.30 -5.52 10.90
C LYS A 291 17.15 -4.80 10.24
N TRP A 292 16.48 -3.92 10.98
CA TRP A 292 15.44 -3.05 10.43
C TRP A 292 15.51 -1.64 11.03
N TYR A 293 15.15 -0.62 10.25
CA TYR A 293 15.11 0.75 10.73
C TYR A 293 13.93 0.94 11.70
N GLY A 294 14.13 1.76 12.73
CA GLY A 294 13.15 1.94 13.80
C GLY A 294 11.95 2.80 13.42
N LEU A 295 12.09 3.70 12.44
CA LEU A 295 11.08 4.72 12.12
C LEU A 295 10.33 4.42 10.81
N PRO A 296 9.06 3.97 10.85
CA PRO A 296 8.21 3.92 9.67
C PRO A 296 7.69 5.31 9.33
N ALA A 297 8.08 5.85 8.18
CA ALA A 297 7.69 7.19 7.77
C ALA A 297 7.26 7.24 6.30
N VAL A 298 5.96 7.13 6.03
CA VAL A 298 5.38 7.22 4.67
C VAL A 298 5.63 8.61 4.09
N ALA A 299 6.13 8.67 2.86
CA ALA A 299 6.62 9.93 2.27
C ALA A 299 5.96 10.30 0.93
N ASN A 300 5.29 9.36 0.26
CA ASN A 300 4.75 9.56 -1.09
C ASN A 300 3.23 9.73 -1.16
N MET A 301 2.52 9.85 -0.04
CA MET A 301 1.09 10.18 -0.04
C MET A 301 0.85 11.69 -0.20
N LEU A 302 -0.39 12.03 -0.56
CA LEU A 302 -0.90 13.40 -0.65
C LEU A 302 -1.87 13.66 0.50
N LEU A 303 -1.80 14.82 1.14
CA LEU A 303 -2.75 15.28 2.14
C LEU A 303 -3.75 16.25 1.50
N GLU A 304 -5.04 15.96 1.61
CA GLU A 304 -6.12 16.81 1.11
C GLU A 304 -6.89 17.43 2.29
N ILE A 305 -6.99 18.76 2.31
CA ILE A 305 -7.69 19.53 3.35
C ILE A 305 -8.50 20.65 2.68
N GLY A 306 -9.84 20.59 2.79
CA GLY A 306 -10.72 21.66 2.30
C GLY A 306 -10.49 22.01 0.83
N GLY A 307 -10.21 21.00 0.01
CA GLY A 307 -9.91 21.14 -1.41
C GLY A 307 -8.46 21.54 -1.73
N LEU A 308 -7.62 21.86 -0.75
CA LEU A 308 -6.18 22.07 -0.94
C LEU A 308 -5.44 20.73 -0.96
N GLU A 309 -4.36 20.67 -1.74
CA GLU A 309 -3.59 19.45 -1.95
C GLU A 309 -2.12 19.67 -1.57
N PHE A 310 -1.65 18.95 -0.56
CA PHE A 310 -0.27 18.97 -0.11
C PHE A 310 0.43 17.70 -0.62
N THR A 311 1.16 17.82 -1.72
CA THR A 311 1.76 16.71 -2.46
C THR A 311 3.04 16.16 -1.82
N GLY A 312 3.64 16.93 -0.90
CA GLY A 312 4.75 16.54 -0.05
C GLY A 312 4.35 16.66 1.42
N CYS A 313 3.99 15.55 2.05
CA CYS A 313 3.56 15.54 3.44
C CYS A 313 4.04 14.31 4.23
N PRO A 314 5.36 14.04 4.30
CA PRO A 314 5.86 12.84 4.97
C PRO A 314 5.40 12.79 6.43
N PHE A 315 4.90 11.62 6.85
CA PHE A 315 4.41 11.38 8.20
C PHE A 315 4.91 10.05 8.76
N SER A 316 5.07 10.00 10.08
CA SER A 316 5.58 8.84 10.78
C SER A 316 4.73 8.47 12.00
N GLY A 317 4.81 7.20 12.35
CA GLY A 317 4.28 6.65 13.60
C GLY A 317 5.31 5.70 14.21
N TRP A 318 4.87 4.53 14.64
CA TRP A 318 5.72 3.41 15.02
C TRP A 318 5.16 2.13 14.44
N TYR A 319 6.02 1.13 14.33
CA TYR A 319 5.68 -0.14 13.71
C TYR A 319 4.69 -0.95 14.53
N MET A 320 3.77 -1.61 13.84
CA MET A 320 3.20 -2.88 14.28
C MET A 320 4.15 -4.01 13.84
N GLY A 321 4.51 -4.93 14.74
CA GLY A 321 5.59 -5.89 14.49
C GLY A 321 5.42 -6.76 13.23
N THR A 322 4.18 -7.03 12.82
CA THR A 322 3.87 -7.83 11.63
C THR A 322 4.16 -7.12 10.31
N GLU A 323 4.32 -5.79 10.30
CA GLU A 323 4.82 -5.07 9.13
C GLU A 323 6.23 -5.57 8.77
N ILE A 324 7.10 -5.72 9.77
CA ILE A 324 8.47 -6.21 9.59
C ILE A 324 8.50 -7.74 9.50
N GLY A 325 8.02 -8.42 10.54
CA GLY A 325 8.19 -9.87 10.71
C GLY A 325 7.42 -10.72 9.69
N VAL A 326 6.28 -10.22 9.21
CA VAL A 326 5.49 -10.91 8.17
C VAL A 326 5.80 -10.33 6.79
N ARG A 327 5.57 -9.03 6.59
CA ARG A 327 5.60 -8.46 5.22
C ARG A 327 7.02 -8.22 4.74
N ASP A 328 7.85 -7.51 5.50
CA ASP A 328 9.21 -7.18 5.04
C ASP A 328 10.10 -8.42 4.96
N PHE A 329 10.05 -9.30 5.97
CA PHE A 329 10.90 -10.48 6.03
C PHE A 329 10.37 -11.70 5.28
N CYS A 330 9.05 -11.95 5.26
CA CYS A 330 8.50 -13.22 4.79
C CYS A 330 7.71 -13.15 3.49
N ASP A 331 7.35 -11.98 2.96
CA ASP A 331 6.79 -11.91 1.60
C ASP A 331 7.85 -12.42 0.60
N SER A 332 7.43 -13.29 -0.32
CA SER A 332 8.32 -13.87 -1.33
C SER A 332 8.90 -12.85 -2.31
N SER A 333 8.24 -11.71 -2.46
CA SER A 333 8.69 -10.55 -3.23
C SER A 333 9.52 -9.55 -2.41
N ARG A 334 9.88 -9.90 -1.16
CA ARG A 334 10.69 -9.08 -0.25
C ARG A 334 11.94 -9.86 0.18
N TYR A 335 12.34 -9.84 1.44
CA TYR A 335 13.56 -10.52 1.89
C TYR A 335 13.44 -12.06 1.89
N ASN A 336 12.21 -12.59 1.87
CA ASN A 336 11.90 -14.01 1.69
C ASN A 336 12.73 -14.99 2.55
N ILE A 337 12.88 -14.70 3.85
CA ILE A 337 13.75 -15.48 4.75
C ILE A 337 13.10 -16.73 5.34
N LEU A 338 11.81 -16.98 5.03
CA LEU A 338 10.98 -17.93 5.76
C LEU A 338 11.53 -19.36 5.71
N GLU A 339 12.04 -19.79 4.56
CA GLU A 339 12.64 -21.11 4.37
C GLU A 339 13.98 -21.26 5.10
N GLU A 340 14.83 -20.23 5.07
CA GLU A 340 16.12 -20.23 5.78
C GLU A 340 15.92 -20.39 7.29
N VAL A 341 14.96 -19.66 7.86
CA VAL A 341 14.58 -19.75 9.28
C VAL A 341 14.04 -21.15 9.60
N ALA A 342 13.13 -21.68 8.78
CA ALA A 342 12.55 -23.01 9.00
C ALA A 342 13.60 -24.12 8.99
N ASN A 343 14.58 -24.04 8.08
CA ASN A 343 15.69 -24.98 8.01
C ASN A 343 16.58 -24.91 9.26
N LYS A 344 16.90 -23.70 9.76
CA LYS A 344 17.66 -23.53 11.02
C LYS A 344 16.88 -23.98 12.26
N MET A 345 15.55 -23.96 12.21
CA MET A 345 14.69 -24.55 13.25
C MET A 345 14.58 -26.08 13.16
N GLY A 346 15.09 -26.72 12.10
CA GLY A 346 15.00 -28.16 11.89
C GLY A 346 13.59 -28.64 11.51
N LEU A 347 12.77 -27.79 10.89
CA LEU A 347 11.41 -28.13 10.48
C LEU A 347 11.39 -28.92 9.16
N ASP A 348 10.37 -29.77 8.97
CA ASP A 348 10.15 -30.45 7.69
C ASP A 348 9.53 -29.50 6.66
N THR A 349 10.39 -28.89 5.83
CA THR A 349 10.01 -27.93 4.78
C THR A 349 9.43 -28.59 3.52
N ARG A 350 9.44 -29.93 3.42
CA ARG A 350 9.03 -30.67 2.20
C ARG A 350 7.52 -30.76 2.02
N LYS A 351 6.74 -30.58 3.10
CA LYS A 351 5.28 -30.73 3.09
C LYS A 351 4.62 -29.53 3.73
N THR A 352 3.72 -28.87 3.02
CA THR A 352 2.97 -27.72 3.55
C THR A 352 2.11 -28.08 4.76
N SER A 353 1.62 -29.32 4.84
CA SER A 353 0.82 -29.81 5.96
C SER A 353 1.58 -29.97 7.28
N SER A 354 2.91 -29.84 7.30
CA SER A 354 3.68 -29.74 8.55
C SER A 354 3.53 -28.38 9.23
N LEU A 355 2.96 -27.39 8.52
CA LEU A 355 2.79 -26.00 8.96
C LEU A 355 4.12 -25.33 9.34
N TRP A 356 5.21 -25.74 8.66
CA TRP A 356 6.54 -25.19 8.89
C TRP A 356 6.60 -23.67 8.65
N LYS A 357 5.81 -23.16 7.69
CA LYS A 357 5.72 -21.72 7.39
C LYS A 357 5.13 -20.97 8.57
N ASP A 358 4.04 -21.46 9.14
CA ASP A 358 3.35 -20.87 10.28
C ASP A 358 4.26 -20.82 11.51
N GLN A 359 4.96 -21.93 11.80
CA GLN A 359 5.91 -22.00 12.92
C GLN A 359 7.08 -21.03 12.75
N ALA A 360 7.73 -21.01 11.59
CA ALA A 360 8.82 -20.07 11.32
C ALA A 360 8.35 -18.60 11.36
N LEU A 361 7.16 -18.31 10.82
CA LEU A 361 6.59 -16.97 10.79
C LEU A 361 6.35 -16.42 12.20
N VAL A 362 5.87 -17.25 13.12
CA VAL A 362 5.68 -16.88 14.53
C VAL A 362 7.01 -16.53 15.19
N GLU A 363 8.04 -17.37 15.04
CA GLU A 363 9.35 -17.15 15.67
C GLU A 363 10.06 -15.90 15.09
N ILE A 364 9.89 -15.60 13.80
CA ILE A 364 10.40 -14.34 13.20
C ILE A 364 9.74 -13.13 13.84
N ASN A 365 8.42 -13.16 14.08
CA ASN A 365 7.70 -12.07 14.73
C ASN A 365 8.09 -11.93 16.21
N ILE A 366 8.35 -13.04 16.90
CA ILE A 366 8.90 -13.02 18.26
C ILE A 366 10.28 -12.34 18.26
N ALA A 367 11.17 -12.69 17.33
CA ALA A 367 12.48 -12.06 17.18
C ALA A 367 12.36 -10.54 16.98
N VAL A 368 11.48 -10.08 16.07
CA VAL A 368 11.27 -8.65 15.81
C VAL A 368 10.84 -7.92 17.09
N LEU A 369 9.78 -8.38 17.76
CA LEU A 369 9.27 -7.72 18.96
C LEU A 369 10.31 -7.71 20.08
N TYR A 370 10.97 -8.85 20.33
CA TYR A 370 12.01 -8.98 21.34
C TYR A 370 13.18 -8.02 21.09
N SER A 371 13.62 -7.90 19.84
CA SER A 371 14.76 -7.06 19.46
C SER A 371 14.46 -5.58 19.68
N PHE A 372 13.30 -5.12 19.23
CA PHE A 372 12.86 -3.73 19.43
C PHE A 372 12.70 -3.40 20.91
N GLN A 373 12.07 -4.30 21.69
CA GLN A 373 11.91 -4.12 23.14
C GLN A 373 13.26 -4.07 23.86
N THR A 374 14.19 -4.96 23.52
CA THR A 374 15.55 -5.01 24.09
C THR A 374 16.33 -3.73 23.78
N CYS A 375 16.20 -3.22 22.55
CA CYS A 375 16.80 -1.95 22.13
C CYS A 375 16.04 -0.71 22.61
N LYS A 376 14.94 -0.88 23.35
CA LYS A 376 14.05 0.20 23.84
C LYS A 376 13.50 1.09 22.71
N VAL A 377 13.21 0.48 21.58
CA VAL A 377 12.56 1.12 20.43
C VAL A 377 11.07 0.81 20.45
N THR A 378 10.24 1.84 20.34
CA THR A 378 8.78 1.71 20.37
C THR A 378 8.29 0.79 19.25
N ILE A 379 7.57 -0.26 19.62
CA ILE A 379 6.88 -1.17 18.72
C ILE A 379 5.60 -1.66 19.41
N VAL A 380 4.60 -2.07 18.63
CA VAL A 380 3.37 -2.69 19.16
C VAL A 380 3.14 -4.04 18.50
N ASP A 381 2.70 -5.03 19.27
CA ASP A 381 2.26 -6.30 18.71
C ASP A 381 0.85 -6.18 18.10
N HIS A 382 0.49 -7.11 17.22
CA HIS A 382 -0.76 -7.03 16.48
C HIS A 382 -2.01 -7.33 17.32
N HIS A 383 -1.88 -8.00 18.48
CA HIS A 383 -3.01 -8.19 19.40
C HIS A 383 -3.31 -6.88 20.14
N SER A 384 -2.29 -6.27 20.77
CA SER A 384 -2.43 -4.97 21.45
C SER A 384 -2.91 -3.86 20.50
N ALA A 385 -2.42 -3.84 19.25
CA ALA A 385 -2.82 -2.86 18.25
C ALA A 385 -4.30 -3.00 17.88
N THR A 386 -4.79 -4.22 17.68
CA THR A 386 -6.18 -4.47 17.28
C THR A 386 -7.17 -4.29 18.43
N GLU A 387 -6.80 -4.65 19.66
CA GLU A 387 -7.59 -4.29 20.85
C GLU A 387 -7.70 -2.76 21.03
N SER A 388 -6.60 -2.04 20.82
CA SER A 388 -6.59 -0.58 20.87
C SER A 388 -7.45 0.03 19.76
N PHE A 389 -7.45 -0.56 18.56
CA PHE A 389 -8.32 -0.14 17.48
C PHE A 389 -9.81 -0.33 17.82
N MET A 390 -10.19 -1.44 18.46
CA MET A 390 -11.58 -1.66 18.89
C MET A 390 -12.06 -0.58 19.87
N LYS A 391 -11.22 -0.19 20.84
CA LYS A 391 -11.52 0.94 21.76
C LYS A 391 -11.65 2.27 21.03
N HIS A 392 -10.80 2.51 20.02
CA HIS A 392 -10.93 3.68 19.16
C HIS A 392 -12.27 3.66 18.41
N MET A 393 -12.61 2.56 17.73
CA MET A 393 -13.84 2.42 16.97
C MET A 393 -15.08 2.67 17.84
N GLU A 394 -15.15 2.07 19.03
CA GLU A 394 -16.23 2.31 19.99
C GLU A 394 -16.37 3.80 20.34
N ASN A 395 -15.25 4.45 20.66
CA ASN A 395 -15.25 5.89 20.96
C ASN A 395 -15.72 6.72 19.74
N GLU A 396 -15.28 6.38 18.53
CA GLU A 396 -15.67 7.10 17.31
C GLU A 396 -17.17 6.98 17.01
N TYR A 397 -17.76 5.79 17.18
CA TYR A 397 -19.21 5.62 17.10
C TYR A 397 -19.94 6.47 18.14
N ARG A 398 -19.43 6.53 19.37
CA ARG A 398 -20.03 7.36 20.43
C ARG A 398 -19.96 8.85 20.14
N VAL A 399 -18.82 9.36 19.66
CA VAL A 399 -18.58 10.81 19.56
C VAL A 399 -19.00 11.41 18.21
N ARG A 400 -19.00 10.63 17.13
CA ARG A 400 -19.33 11.12 15.78
C ARG A 400 -20.18 10.17 14.96
N GLY A 401 -20.66 9.07 15.54
CA GLY A 401 -21.62 8.19 14.89
C GLY A 401 -21.05 7.31 13.78
N GLY A 402 -19.72 7.09 13.73
CA GLY A 402 -19.12 6.16 12.79
C GLY A 402 -17.59 6.17 12.78
N CYS A 403 -17.01 5.16 12.15
CA CYS A 403 -15.58 5.00 11.98
C CYS A 403 -15.31 4.30 10.63
N PRO A 404 -14.78 4.98 9.61
CA PRO A 404 -14.44 4.31 8.35
C PRO A 404 -13.36 3.26 8.61
N GLY A 405 -13.56 2.03 8.14
CA GLY A 405 -12.64 0.92 8.34
C GLY A 405 -12.53 0.05 7.08
N ASP A 406 -11.31 -0.15 6.61
CA ASP A 406 -10.98 -1.07 5.53
C ASP A 406 -10.54 -2.41 6.15
N TRP A 407 -11.49 -3.33 6.31
CA TRP A 407 -11.27 -4.62 6.99
C TRP A 407 -10.08 -5.40 6.41
N VAL A 408 -9.87 -5.33 5.09
CA VAL A 408 -8.78 -6.00 4.36
C VAL A 408 -7.39 -5.53 4.84
N TRP A 409 -7.29 -4.29 5.30
CA TRP A 409 -6.04 -3.70 5.81
C TRP A 409 -5.94 -3.68 7.33
N ILE A 410 -7.08 -3.63 8.04
CA ILE A 410 -7.10 -3.58 9.52
C ILE A 410 -6.78 -4.96 10.12
N VAL A 411 -7.22 -6.05 9.50
CA VAL A 411 -6.88 -7.40 9.95
C VAL A 411 -5.39 -7.66 9.74
N PRO A 412 -4.64 -8.06 10.78
CA PRO A 412 -3.22 -8.34 10.64
C PRO A 412 -2.92 -9.49 9.66
N PRO A 413 -1.75 -9.49 8.99
CA PRO A 413 -1.41 -10.47 7.95
C PRO A 413 -1.05 -11.87 8.50
N MET A 414 -1.10 -12.06 9.81
CA MET A 414 -1.03 -13.36 10.48
C MET A 414 -2.04 -13.37 11.62
N SER A 415 -2.44 -14.56 12.08
CA SER A 415 -3.27 -14.68 13.29
C SER A 415 -4.62 -13.94 13.20
N GLY A 416 -5.20 -13.82 11.99
CA GLY A 416 -6.34 -12.94 11.73
C GLY A 416 -7.53 -13.15 12.69
N SER A 417 -8.11 -14.36 12.71
CA SER A 417 -9.30 -14.65 13.52
C SER A 417 -9.07 -14.73 15.03
N ILE A 418 -7.81 -14.72 15.48
CA ILE A 418 -7.46 -14.59 16.90
C ILE A 418 -7.20 -13.13 17.30
N THR A 419 -7.66 -12.18 16.49
CA THR A 419 -7.73 -10.75 16.81
C THR A 419 -9.20 -10.29 16.79
N PRO A 420 -9.59 -9.32 17.63
CA PRO A 420 -10.99 -8.91 17.76
C PRO A 420 -11.52 -8.20 16.50
N VAL A 421 -10.63 -7.61 15.68
CA VAL A 421 -11.02 -6.90 14.45
C VAL A 421 -11.50 -7.82 13.35
N PHE A 422 -11.13 -9.10 13.35
CA PHE A 422 -11.62 -10.07 12.38
C PHE A 422 -13.14 -10.26 12.52
N HIS A 423 -13.63 -10.28 13.77
CA HIS A 423 -15.05 -10.48 14.09
C HIS A 423 -15.90 -9.21 13.97
N GLN A 424 -15.29 -8.06 13.69
CA GLN A 424 -15.95 -6.77 13.59
C GLN A 424 -16.29 -6.46 12.13
N GLU A 425 -17.58 -6.36 11.79
CA GLU A 425 -17.99 -5.77 10.53
C GLU A 425 -17.51 -4.31 10.45
N MET A 426 -17.15 -3.82 9.26
CA MET A 426 -16.69 -2.44 9.06
C MET A 426 -17.31 -1.85 7.80
N LEU A 427 -17.53 -0.54 7.79
CA LEU A 427 -17.88 0.20 6.59
C LEU A 427 -16.68 1.00 6.11
N ASN A 428 -16.35 0.84 4.84
CA ASN A 428 -15.29 1.61 4.20
C ASN A 428 -15.90 2.74 3.38
N TYR A 429 -15.70 3.98 3.82
CA TYR A 429 -16.13 5.20 3.15
C TYR A 429 -15.08 6.29 3.34
N ARG A 430 -15.13 7.34 2.51
CA ARG A 430 -14.09 8.36 2.43
C ARG A 430 -14.59 9.70 2.92
N LEU A 431 -13.97 10.18 4.00
CA LEU A 431 -14.18 11.51 4.53
C LEU A 431 -13.06 12.43 4.06
N THR A 432 -13.27 13.74 4.16
CA THR A 432 -12.23 14.77 4.06
C THR A 432 -12.11 15.48 5.40
N PRO A 433 -10.91 15.89 5.87
CA PRO A 433 -9.58 15.73 5.27
C PRO A 433 -9.15 14.27 5.09
N SER A 434 -8.22 14.02 4.15
CA SER A 434 -7.80 12.65 3.79
C SER A 434 -6.33 12.55 3.36
N PHE A 435 -5.73 11.38 3.59
CA PHE A 435 -4.51 10.97 2.90
C PHE A 435 -4.87 10.15 1.66
N GLU A 436 -4.27 10.48 0.54
CA GLU A 436 -4.54 9.88 -0.76
C GLU A 436 -3.26 9.40 -1.42
N TYR A 437 -3.39 8.37 -2.26
CA TYR A 437 -2.29 7.96 -3.12
C TYR A 437 -2.13 8.97 -4.26
N GLN A 438 -0.93 8.99 -4.84
CA GLN A 438 -0.61 9.78 -6.01
C GLN A 438 0.32 8.97 -6.92
N PRO A 439 0.33 9.21 -8.24
CA PRO A 439 1.26 8.55 -9.14
C PRO A 439 2.71 8.77 -8.73
N ASP A 440 3.56 7.77 -8.97
CA ASP A 440 4.99 7.91 -8.77
C ASP A 440 5.53 9.07 -9.63
N PRO A 441 6.32 9.98 -9.04
CA PRO A 441 6.66 11.24 -9.70
C PRO A 441 7.52 11.03 -10.96
N TRP A 442 8.35 9.97 -11.02
CA TRP A 442 9.13 9.67 -12.23
C TRP A 442 8.28 9.28 -13.44
N ASN A 443 7.02 8.89 -13.24
CA ASN A 443 6.10 8.58 -14.33
C ASN A 443 5.47 9.83 -14.97
N THR A 444 5.45 10.96 -14.25
CA THR A 444 4.78 12.19 -14.69
C THR A 444 5.70 13.41 -14.80
N HIS A 445 6.90 13.35 -14.20
CA HIS A 445 7.85 14.47 -14.18
C HIS A 445 8.35 14.86 -15.58
N VAL A 446 8.44 16.16 -15.81
CA VAL A 446 8.99 16.74 -17.05
C VAL A 446 10.38 17.28 -16.77
N TRP A 447 11.41 16.50 -17.16
CA TRP A 447 12.82 16.84 -16.94
C TRP A 447 13.23 18.15 -17.60
N LYS A 448 13.88 19.03 -16.85
CA LYS A 448 14.42 20.29 -17.36
C LYS A 448 15.72 20.02 -18.13
N GLY A 449 15.81 20.50 -19.38
CA GLY A 449 17.02 20.34 -20.20
C GLY A 449 18.13 21.32 -19.83
N VAL A 450 19.32 21.11 -20.42
CA VAL A 450 20.39 22.12 -20.39
C VAL A 450 19.90 23.34 -21.18
N ASN A 451 19.83 24.51 -20.54
CA ASN A 451 19.26 25.78 -21.03
C ASN A 451 17.72 25.95 -20.92
N GLY A 452 17.05 25.19 -20.05
CA GLY A 452 15.63 25.44 -19.73
C GLY A 452 14.63 25.06 -20.84
N THR A 453 15.10 24.53 -21.97
CA THR A 453 14.25 23.84 -22.93
C THR A 453 13.79 22.51 -22.33
N PRO A 454 12.49 22.16 -22.38
CA PRO A 454 12.01 20.86 -21.96
C PRO A 454 12.64 19.80 -22.85
N THR A 455 13.69 19.13 -22.37
CA THR A 455 14.18 17.95 -23.06
C THR A 455 13.33 16.79 -22.61
N LYS A 456 12.71 16.08 -23.56
CA LYS A 456 12.46 14.65 -23.39
C LYS A 456 13.83 13.94 -23.32
N LYS A 457 14.68 14.25 -22.33
CA LYS A 457 15.73 13.32 -21.91
C LYS A 457 14.97 12.03 -21.66
N ARG A 458 15.38 11.00 -22.41
CA ARG A 458 14.70 9.71 -22.56
C ARG A 458 13.95 9.43 -21.27
N ALA A 459 12.62 9.26 -21.35
CA ALA A 459 11.90 8.46 -20.36
C ALA A 459 12.86 7.34 -20.01
N ILE A 460 13.30 7.27 -18.75
CA ILE A 460 14.28 6.28 -18.29
C ILE A 460 13.88 4.98 -18.97
N GLY A 461 14.78 4.41 -19.78
CA GLY A 461 14.43 3.67 -21.00
C GLY A 461 13.74 2.32 -20.77
N PHE A 462 12.54 2.31 -20.19
CA PHE A 462 11.90 1.11 -19.65
C PHE A 462 11.14 0.29 -20.70
N LYS A 463 10.89 0.83 -21.89
CA LYS A 463 10.31 0.06 -23.01
C LYS A 463 11.31 -0.84 -23.76
N LYS A 464 12.64 -0.69 -23.56
CA LYS A 464 13.65 -1.47 -24.30
C LYS A 464 14.05 -2.78 -23.62
N ALA A 465 14.04 -2.87 -22.28
CA ALA A 465 14.39 -4.10 -21.59
C ALA A 465 13.46 -5.26 -22.00
N VAL A 466 12.14 -5.03 -22.04
CA VAL A 466 11.15 -6.06 -22.43
C VAL A 466 11.33 -6.48 -23.90
N LYS A 467 11.54 -5.55 -24.83
CA LYS A 467 11.71 -5.87 -26.27
C LYS A 467 13.05 -6.53 -26.60
N PHE A 468 14.12 -6.17 -25.91
CA PHE A 468 15.44 -6.76 -26.13
C PHE A 468 15.51 -8.18 -25.54
N SER A 469 14.98 -8.36 -24.33
CA SER A 469 14.83 -9.68 -23.69
C SER A 469 13.90 -10.59 -24.46
N ALA A 470 12.76 -10.10 -24.97
CA ALA A 470 11.86 -10.91 -25.79
C ALA A 470 12.50 -11.35 -27.12
N LYS A 471 13.34 -10.51 -27.75
CA LYS A 471 14.03 -10.87 -29.00
C LYS A 471 15.18 -11.85 -28.77
N LEU A 472 15.95 -11.68 -27.70
CA LEU A 472 17.02 -12.62 -27.30
C LEU A 472 16.45 -13.94 -26.80
N MET A 473 15.37 -13.92 -26.00
CA MET A 473 14.66 -15.13 -25.61
C MET A 473 14.03 -15.82 -26.81
N GLY A 474 13.38 -15.10 -27.72
CA GLY A 474 12.83 -15.68 -28.95
C GLY A 474 13.88 -16.40 -29.81
N GLN A 475 15.09 -15.82 -29.95
CA GLN A 475 16.20 -16.45 -30.68
C GLN A 475 16.84 -17.62 -29.93
N ALA A 476 16.90 -17.57 -28.60
CA ALA A 476 17.44 -18.64 -27.76
C ALA A 476 16.46 -19.82 -27.63
N MET A 477 15.15 -19.56 -27.52
CA MET A 477 14.10 -20.57 -27.46
C MET A 477 13.92 -21.29 -28.80
N ALA A 478 14.03 -20.58 -29.93
CA ALA A 478 13.93 -21.19 -31.28
C ALA A 478 15.03 -22.24 -31.59
N LYS A 479 16.09 -22.33 -30.78
CA LYS A 479 17.16 -23.36 -30.92
C LYS A 479 16.99 -24.55 -29.96
N ARG A 480 16.04 -24.50 -29.03
CA ARG A 480 15.84 -25.55 -28.02
C ARG A 480 14.86 -26.60 -28.51
N VAL A 481 15.05 -27.84 -28.06
CA VAL A 481 14.11 -28.95 -28.34
C VAL A 481 12.78 -28.63 -27.66
N LYS A 482 11.67 -28.82 -28.40
CA LYS A 482 10.32 -28.63 -27.86
C LYS A 482 9.98 -29.72 -26.85
N ALA A 483 9.39 -29.35 -25.73
CA ALA A 483 8.91 -30.27 -24.71
C ALA A 483 7.47 -29.92 -24.32
N THR A 484 6.57 -30.88 -24.39
CA THR A 484 5.15 -30.69 -24.09
C THR A 484 4.82 -31.44 -22.81
N ILE A 485 4.39 -30.70 -21.79
CA ILE A 485 4.01 -31.26 -20.49
C ILE A 485 2.49 -31.26 -20.42
N LEU A 486 1.89 -32.44 -20.43
CA LEU A 486 0.44 -32.61 -20.29
C LEU A 486 0.10 -32.89 -18.82
N PHE A 487 -1.02 -32.36 -18.33
CA PHE A 487 -1.49 -32.69 -16.98
C PHE A 487 -2.97 -33.08 -16.94
N ALA A 488 -3.29 -33.96 -16.00
CA ALA A 488 -4.65 -34.25 -15.58
C ALA A 488 -4.75 -34.14 -14.05
N THR A 489 -5.78 -33.47 -13.54
CA THR A 489 -5.94 -33.21 -12.10
C THR A 489 -7.38 -32.94 -11.69
N GLU A 490 -7.76 -33.44 -10.51
CA GLU A 490 -9.04 -33.11 -9.86
C GLU A 490 -8.94 -31.89 -8.95
N THR A 491 -7.84 -31.79 -8.19
CA THR A 491 -7.69 -30.81 -7.09
C THR A 491 -6.62 -29.75 -7.36
N GLY A 492 -6.03 -29.73 -8.56
CA GLY A 492 -5.00 -28.76 -8.96
C GLY A 492 -3.56 -29.17 -8.69
N LYS A 493 -3.30 -30.19 -7.85
CA LYS A 493 -1.93 -30.56 -7.46
C LYS A 493 -1.04 -31.00 -8.64
N SER A 494 -1.54 -31.86 -9.52
CA SER A 494 -0.77 -32.32 -10.69
C SER A 494 -0.56 -31.20 -11.69
N GLN A 495 -1.50 -30.26 -11.79
CA GLN A 495 -1.33 -29.04 -12.57
C GLN A 495 -0.20 -28.17 -12.00
N ASP A 496 -0.12 -28.00 -10.68
CA ASP A 496 0.96 -27.24 -10.04
C ASP A 496 2.32 -27.92 -10.20
N TYR A 497 2.38 -29.26 -10.12
CA TYR A 497 3.58 -30.02 -10.44
C TYR A 497 3.98 -29.86 -11.91
N ALA A 498 3.03 -29.92 -12.84
CA ALA A 498 3.29 -29.74 -14.26
C ALA A 498 3.81 -28.33 -14.57
N LYS A 499 3.26 -27.30 -13.92
CA LYS A 499 3.76 -25.92 -14.00
C LYS A 499 5.18 -25.81 -13.43
N THR A 500 5.44 -26.40 -12.27
CA THR A 500 6.78 -26.41 -11.66
C THR A 500 7.80 -27.13 -12.55
N LEU A 501 7.42 -28.28 -13.10
CA LEU A 501 8.22 -29.04 -14.05
C LEU A 501 8.50 -28.21 -15.32
N CYS A 502 7.50 -27.48 -15.81
CA CYS A 502 7.64 -26.57 -16.95
C CYS A 502 8.67 -25.47 -16.67
N GLU A 503 8.64 -24.85 -15.49
CA GLU A 503 9.64 -23.85 -15.09
C GLU A 503 11.06 -24.45 -15.05
N ILE A 504 11.22 -25.66 -14.53
CA ILE A 504 12.51 -26.37 -14.54
C ILE A 504 12.96 -26.65 -15.98
N PHE A 505 12.06 -27.15 -16.82
CA PHE A 505 12.36 -27.54 -18.20
C PHE A 505 12.67 -26.33 -19.09
N LYS A 506 12.07 -25.16 -18.83
CA LYS A 506 12.38 -23.90 -19.51
C LYS A 506 13.83 -23.47 -19.41
N HIS A 507 14.64 -24.05 -18.50
CA HIS A 507 16.09 -23.82 -18.49
C HIS A 507 16.82 -24.47 -19.67
N ALA A 508 16.32 -25.59 -20.21
CA ALA A 508 17.00 -26.38 -21.25
C ALA A 508 16.16 -26.61 -22.52
N PHE A 509 14.83 -26.59 -22.42
CA PHE A 509 13.87 -26.91 -23.48
C PHE A 509 12.99 -25.70 -23.83
N ASP A 510 12.34 -25.75 -24.99
CA ASP A 510 11.18 -24.92 -25.31
C ASP A 510 9.93 -25.63 -24.76
N ALA A 511 9.68 -25.46 -23.46
CA ALA A 511 8.69 -26.22 -22.72
C ALA A 511 7.34 -25.49 -22.63
N LYS A 512 6.25 -26.19 -22.95
CA LYS A 512 4.86 -25.75 -22.73
C LYS A 512 4.13 -26.72 -21.80
N VAL A 513 3.14 -26.21 -21.07
CA VAL A 513 2.26 -27.02 -20.22
C VAL A 513 0.81 -26.86 -20.69
N MET A 514 0.09 -27.97 -20.81
CA MET A 514 -1.30 -27.99 -21.29
C MET A 514 -2.14 -28.99 -20.50
N SER A 515 -3.43 -28.72 -20.36
CA SER A 515 -4.37 -29.71 -19.83
C SER A 515 -4.58 -30.82 -20.85
N MET A 516 -4.79 -32.06 -20.41
CA MET A 516 -4.95 -33.21 -21.32
C MET A 516 -6.20 -33.08 -22.19
N ASP A 517 -7.33 -32.64 -21.64
CA ASP A 517 -8.60 -32.38 -22.37
C ASP A 517 -8.51 -31.25 -23.42
N GLU A 518 -7.54 -30.35 -23.30
CA GLU A 518 -7.26 -29.29 -24.28
C GLU A 518 -6.22 -29.71 -25.35
N TYR A 519 -5.61 -30.88 -25.21
CA TYR A 519 -4.57 -31.38 -26.12
C TYR A 519 -5.17 -32.37 -27.13
N ASP A 520 -4.79 -32.25 -28.40
CA ASP A 520 -5.21 -33.19 -29.45
C ASP A 520 -4.22 -34.36 -29.52
N VAL A 521 -4.72 -35.58 -29.34
CA VAL A 521 -3.91 -36.81 -29.35
C VAL A 521 -3.18 -36.99 -30.69
N VAL A 522 -3.75 -36.48 -31.79
CA VAL A 522 -3.12 -36.53 -33.12
C VAL A 522 -1.81 -35.74 -33.16
N ASP A 523 -1.65 -34.71 -32.32
CA ASP A 523 -0.41 -33.95 -32.28
C ASP A 523 0.75 -34.73 -31.64
N LEU A 524 0.49 -35.84 -30.92
CA LEU A 524 1.55 -36.65 -30.29
C LEU A 524 2.60 -37.16 -31.29
N GLU A 525 2.22 -37.49 -32.53
CA GLU A 525 3.18 -37.94 -33.57
C GLU A 525 4.14 -36.84 -34.03
N HIS A 526 3.81 -35.57 -33.77
CA HIS A 526 4.60 -34.40 -34.16
C HIS A 526 5.42 -33.83 -32.99
N GLU A 527 5.21 -34.31 -31.76
CA GLU A 527 5.93 -33.83 -30.58
C GLU A 527 7.31 -34.48 -30.46
N THR A 528 8.31 -33.69 -30.05
CA THR A 528 9.68 -34.19 -29.89
C THR A 528 9.93 -34.82 -28.53
N LEU A 529 9.24 -34.33 -27.48
CA LEU A 529 9.29 -34.86 -26.12
C LEU A 529 7.96 -34.54 -25.41
N VAL A 530 7.29 -35.57 -24.88
CA VAL A 530 6.06 -35.41 -24.10
C VAL A 530 6.26 -35.95 -22.69
N LEU A 531 5.85 -35.18 -21.68
CA LEU A 531 5.83 -35.57 -20.27
C LEU A 531 4.38 -35.49 -19.78
N VAL A 532 3.91 -36.52 -19.08
CA VAL A 532 2.55 -36.54 -18.54
C VAL A 532 2.60 -36.53 -17.02
N VAL A 533 1.94 -35.54 -16.41
CA VAL A 533 1.83 -35.36 -14.97
C VAL A 533 0.36 -35.50 -14.58
N THR A 534 -0.03 -36.69 -14.12
CA THR A 534 -1.42 -36.99 -13.76
C THR A 534 -1.53 -37.40 -12.29
N SER A 535 -2.66 -37.07 -11.65
CA SER A 535 -3.07 -37.64 -10.36
C SER A 535 -4.02 -38.80 -10.57
N THR A 536 -4.22 -39.63 -9.55
CA THR A 536 -5.39 -40.52 -9.49
C THR A 536 -6.43 -39.96 -8.51
N PHE A 537 -7.70 -40.30 -8.73
CA PHE A 537 -8.81 -40.02 -7.83
C PHE A 537 -9.38 -41.33 -7.25
N GLY A 538 -9.95 -41.26 -6.04
CA GLY A 538 -10.59 -42.42 -5.40
C GLY A 538 -9.68 -43.66 -5.29
N ASN A 539 -10.07 -44.75 -5.96
CA ASN A 539 -9.39 -46.05 -5.94
C ASN A 539 -8.34 -46.22 -7.06
N GLY A 540 -7.95 -45.14 -7.74
CA GLY A 540 -7.01 -45.20 -8.86
C GLY A 540 -7.57 -44.73 -10.19
N ASP A 541 -8.77 -44.16 -10.19
CA ASP A 541 -9.43 -43.66 -11.40
C ASP A 541 -8.69 -42.42 -11.96
N PRO A 542 -8.67 -42.24 -13.29
CA PRO A 542 -8.10 -41.04 -13.88
C PRO A 542 -8.93 -39.80 -13.51
N PRO A 543 -8.33 -38.59 -13.47
CA PRO A 543 -9.07 -37.34 -13.32
C PRO A 543 -9.97 -37.08 -14.53
N GLU A 544 -11.04 -36.32 -14.35
CA GLU A 544 -12.04 -35.99 -15.39
C GLU A 544 -11.38 -35.45 -16.67
N ASN A 545 -10.44 -34.52 -16.52
CA ASN A 545 -9.70 -33.93 -17.64
C ASN A 545 -8.63 -34.85 -18.26
N GLY A 546 -8.50 -36.09 -17.78
CA GLY A 546 -7.64 -37.15 -18.32
C GLY A 546 -8.39 -38.38 -18.82
N GLU A 547 -9.72 -38.46 -18.65
CA GLU A 547 -10.52 -39.65 -18.99
C GLU A 547 -10.43 -40.02 -20.49
N PHE A 548 -10.41 -39.03 -21.38
CA PHE A 548 -10.34 -39.24 -22.83
C PHE A 548 -9.09 -40.02 -23.28
N TYR A 549 -8.02 -39.99 -22.48
CA TYR A 549 -6.74 -40.66 -22.76
C TYR A 549 -6.65 -42.09 -22.20
N SER A 550 -7.64 -42.53 -21.43
CA SER A 550 -7.65 -43.86 -20.80
C SER A 550 -7.95 -45.01 -21.79
N LEU A 551 -8.55 -44.71 -22.94
CA LEU A 551 -8.92 -45.70 -23.98
C LEU A 551 -7.84 -45.93 -25.06
N PRO A 552 -7.07 -44.92 -25.55
CA PRO A 552 -6.10 -45.13 -26.63
C PRO A 552 -4.73 -45.68 -26.16
N PHE A 553 -4.28 -45.37 -24.94
CA PHE A 553 -2.93 -45.71 -24.47
C PHE A 553 -2.69 -47.21 -24.24
N VAL A 554 -3.76 -48.02 -24.08
CA VAL A 554 -3.67 -49.48 -23.95
C VAL A 554 -3.21 -50.14 -25.27
N SER A 555 -3.26 -49.42 -26.40
CA SER A 555 -2.85 -49.93 -27.72
C SER A 555 -1.38 -49.68 -28.11
N PHE A 556 -0.64 -48.83 -27.38
CA PHE A 556 0.81 -48.67 -27.60
C PHE A 556 1.57 -49.77 -26.83
N SER A 557 1.45 -50.99 -27.35
CA SER A 557 2.24 -52.14 -26.95
C SER A 557 3.73 -51.84 -27.13
N THR A 558 4.51 -52.12 -26.09
CA THR A 558 5.98 -52.17 -26.09
C THR A 558 6.53 -52.86 -27.33
N GLY A 559 7.05 -52.07 -28.27
CA GLY A 559 7.90 -52.52 -29.37
C GLY A 559 9.35 -52.23 -29.03
N LYS A 560 10.07 -53.31 -28.65
CA LYS A 560 11.51 -53.50 -28.47
C LYS A 560 12.47 -52.31 -28.55
#